data_AF-A0A4V1X7V7-F1
#
_entry.id   AF-A0A4V1X7V7-F1
#
_cell.length_a   1.000
_cell.length_b   1.000
_cell.length_c   1.000
_cell.angle_alpha   90.00
_cell.angle_beta   90.00
_cell.angle_gamma   90.00
#
_symmetry.space_group_name_H-M   'P 1'
#
loop_
_entity.id
_entity.type
_entity.pdbx_description
1 polymer ?
#
loop_
_entity_poly.entity_id
_entity_poly.type
_entity_poly.pdbx_seq_one_letter_code
_entity_poly.pdbx_strand_id
1 'polypeptide(L)'
;MATKVGLGVPMPLLAPATATWAFPFAAYYIFLQNRIAYHRITSKTFMGDKSDDSKGVTDPLYVATRAQLNFAENVPLVLGVALLAELNGANRTYINYALGTLLALRISHAELGLMIKGSTAPGRIVGYYGTQAVLAGIAGYATYLIADFWMI
;
A
#
# COMPACT_ATOMS: atom_id res chain seq x y z
N MET A 1 6.59 22.83 12.41
CA MET A 1 6.75 22.44 13.83
C MET A 1 5.51 21.66 14.22
N ALA A 2 5.65 20.36 14.51
CA ALA A 2 4.59 19.51 15.03
C ALA A 2 5.04 18.95 16.40
N THR A 3 4.08 18.91 17.31
CA THR A 3 4.14 18.96 18.77
C THR A 3 5.02 17.91 19.46
N LYS A 4 5.88 18.38 20.38
CA LYS A 4 6.47 17.58 21.46
C LYS A 4 5.42 17.40 22.55
N VAL A 5 4.89 16.19 22.71
CA VAL A 5 4.22 15.77 23.95
C VAL A 5 5.22 14.93 24.72
N GLY A 6 5.71 15.48 25.82
CA GLY A 6 6.85 14.97 26.56
C GLY A 6 6.51 13.82 27.50
N LEU A 7 7.45 12.89 27.61
CA LEU A 7 7.84 12.25 28.86
C LEU A 7 9.39 12.14 28.89
N GLY A 8 10.04 13.20 29.39
CA GLY A 8 11.34 13.18 30.10
C GLY A 8 12.64 12.84 29.36
N VAL A 9 12.62 12.06 28.28
CA VAL A 9 13.78 11.72 27.45
C VAL A 9 13.43 12.16 26.03
N PRO A 10 14.32 12.77 25.23
CA PRO A 10 14.07 12.89 23.80
C PRO A 10 13.95 11.46 23.26
N MET A 11 12.73 10.92 23.21
CA MET A 11 12.45 9.67 22.56
C MET A 11 12.95 9.85 21.14
N PRO A 12 13.96 9.06 20.70
CA PRO A 12 14.38 9.11 19.32
C PRO A 12 13.14 8.89 18.45
N LEU A 13 13.02 9.63 17.35
CA LEU A 13 11.87 9.49 16.45
C LEU A 13 11.70 7.99 16.16
N LEU A 14 10.56 7.44 16.55
CA LEU A 14 10.28 6.02 16.38
C LEU A 14 9.84 5.82 14.94
N ALA A 15 10.59 4.99 14.21
CA ALA A 15 10.35 4.66 12.80
C ALA A 15 10.17 5.85 11.83
N PRO A 16 11.13 6.81 11.75
CA PRO A 16 11.05 8.00 10.89
C PRO A 16 10.89 7.68 9.40
N ALA A 17 11.51 6.60 8.90
CA ALA A 17 11.42 6.24 7.50
C ALA A 17 10.00 5.78 7.17
N THR A 18 9.46 4.84 7.96
CA THR A 18 8.09 4.35 7.77
C THR A 18 7.05 5.47 7.91
N ALA A 19 7.24 6.37 8.89
CA ALA A 19 6.36 7.52 9.08
C ALA A 19 6.34 8.49 7.89
N THR A 20 7.49 8.69 7.22
CA THR A 20 7.58 9.55 6.03
C THR A 20 6.72 9.02 4.89
N TRP A 21 6.67 7.69 4.72
CA TRP A 21 5.89 7.04 3.66
C TRP A 21 4.39 6.94 3.98
N ALA A 22 3.97 7.14 5.23
CA ALA A 22 2.54 7.17 5.58
C ALA A 22 1.78 8.25 4.78
N PHE A 23 2.40 9.42 4.57
CA PHE A 23 1.77 10.51 3.80
C PHE A 23 1.49 10.15 2.33
N PRO A 24 2.46 9.75 1.49
CA PRO A 24 2.19 9.42 0.10
C PRO A 24 1.23 8.23 -0.07
N PHE A 25 1.30 7.22 0.82
CA PHE A 25 0.32 6.12 0.78
C PHE A 25 -1.10 6.59 1.13
N ALA A 26 -1.26 7.42 2.16
CA ALA A 26 -2.56 7.99 2.52
C ALA A 26 -3.11 8.88 1.40
N ALA A 27 -2.27 9.73 0.81
CA ALA A 27 -2.65 10.59 -0.31
C ALA A 27 -3.14 9.76 -1.52
N TYR A 28 -2.44 8.69 -1.87
CA TYR A 28 -2.85 7.81 -2.96
C TYR A 28 -4.13 7.03 -2.62
N TYR A 29 -4.30 6.59 -1.37
CA TYR A 29 -5.52 5.93 -0.94
C TYR A 29 -6.75 6.85 -1.05
N ILE A 30 -6.62 8.11 -0.62
CA ILE A 30 -7.68 9.13 -0.76
C ILE A 30 -8.02 9.34 -2.24
N PHE A 31 -7.02 9.39 -3.11
CA PHE A 31 -7.23 9.47 -4.56
C PHE A 31 -8.05 8.30 -5.10
N LEU A 32 -7.72 7.06 -4.71
CA LEU A 32 -8.48 5.87 -5.12
C LEU A 32 -9.93 5.88 -4.59
N GLN A 33 -10.14 6.32 -3.35
CA GLN A 33 -11.48 6.47 -2.77
C GLN A 33 -12.33 7.50 -3.53
N ASN A 34 -11.74 8.66 -3.84
CA ASN A 34 -12.43 9.71 -4.60
C ASN A 34 -12.80 9.25 -6.00
N ARG A 35 -11.97 8.42 -6.66
CA ARG A 35 -12.31 7.81 -7.95
C ARG A 35 -13.55 6.91 -7.86
N ILE A 36 -13.67 6.11 -6.81
CA ILE A 36 -14.86 5.28 -6.57
C ILE A 36 -16.09 6.17 -6.34
N ALA A 37 -15.97 7.19 -5.48
CA ALA A 37 -17.05 8.12 -5.21
C ALA A 37 -17.54 8.82 -6.50
N TYR A 38 -16.61 9.26 -7.35
CA TYR A 38 -16.91 9.82 -8.66
C TYR A 38 -17.73 8.86 -9.54
N HIS A 39 -17.31 7.60 -9.64
CA HIS A 39 -18.05 6.59 -10.42
C HIS A 39 -19.43 6.28 -9.83
N ARG A 40 -19.58 6.23 -8.50
CA ARG A 40 -20.88 6.01 -7.85
C ARG A 40 -21.86 7.15 -8.11
N ILE A 41 -21.40 8.40 -8.00
CA ILE A 41 -22.23 9.58 -8.24
C ILE A 41 -22.64 9.67 -9.71
N THR A 42 -21.69 9.47 -10.63
CA THR A 42 -21.96 9.60 -12.08
C THR A 42 -22.85 8.47 -12.62
N SER A 43 -22.70 7.25 -12.10
CA SER A 43 -23.56 6.11 -12.46
C SER A 43 -24.86 6.02 -11.66
N LYS A 44 -25.09 6.93 -10.69
CA LYS A 44 -26.21 6.87 -9.73
C LYS A 44 -26.29 5.54 -8.96
N THR A 45 -25.19 4.80 -8.89
CA THR A 45 -25.10 3.51 -8.23
C THR A 45 -24.43 3.68 -6.87
N PHE A 46 -25.25 3.94 -5.85
CA PHE A 46 -24.76 4.24 -4.50
C PHE A 46 -24.28 2.99 -3.76
N MET A 47 -24.85 1.83 -4.05
CA MET A 47 -24.53 0.54 -3.44
C MET A 47 -24.13 -0.47 -4.51
N GLY A 48 -23.22 -1.38 -4.18
CA GLY A 48 -22.70 -2.40 -5.10
C GLY A 48 -21.34 -2.04 -5.73
N ASP A 49 -20.84 -2.93 -6.58
CA ASP A 49 -19.52 -2.87 -7.19
C ASP A 49 -19.56 -2.76 -8.71
N LYS A 50 -20.75 -2.70 -9.33
CA LYS A 50 -20.93 -2.53 -10.78
C LYS A 50 -21.89 -1.39 -11.07
N SER A 51 -21.54 -0.54 -12.03
CA SER A 51 -22.43 0.51 -12.53
C SER A 51 -23.42 -0.01 -13.59
N ASP A 52 -23.07 -1.08 -14.29
CA ASP A 52 -23.86 -1.70 -15.34
C ASP A 52 -23.57 -3.21 -15.37
N ASP A 53 -24.59 -4.03 -15.08
CA ASP A 53 -24.45 -5.48 -15.02
C ASP A 53 -24.02 -6.10 -16.36
N SER A 54 -24.29 -5.42 -17.48
CA SER A 54 -23.88 -5.88 -18.82
C SER A 54 -22.37 -5.76 -19.06
N LYS A 55 -21.66 -4.91 -18.31
CA LYS A 55 -20.23 -4.63 -18.51
C LYS A 55 -19.30 -5.57 -17.74
N GLY A 56 -19.82 -6.31 -16.76
CA GLY A 56 -19.09 -7.31 -16.00
C GLY A 56 -17.72 -6.81 -15.48
N VAL A 57 -16.64 -7.45 -15.92
CA VAL A 57 -15.26 -7.20 -15.46
C VAL A 57 -14.66 -5.90 -16.03
N THR A 58 -15.29 -5.32 -17.05
CA THR A 58 -14.86 -4.05 -17.67
C THR A 58 -15.55 -2.83 -17.08
N ASP A 59 -16.46 -3.03 -16.12
CA ASP A 59 -17.18 -1.97 -15.46
C ASP A 59 -16.21 -1.04 -14.70
N PRO A 60 -16.22 0.29 -14.97
CA PRO A 60 -15.28 1.21 -14.33
C PRO A 60 -15.40 1.26 -12.80
N LEU A 61 -16.60 1.11 -12.25
CA LEU A 61 -16.82 1.07 -10.81
C LEU A 61 -16.22 -0.21 -10.21
N TYR A 62 -16.37 -1.34 -10.90
CA TYR A 62 -15.77 -2.61 -10.50
C TYR A 62 -14.24 -2.52 -10.47
N VAL A 63 -13.63 -2.04 -11.56
CA VAL A 63 -12.16 -1.92 -11.66
C VAL A 63 -11.62 -0.95 -10.60
N ALA A 64 -12.28 0.19 -10.38
CA ALA A 64 -11.88 1.16 -9.35
C ALA A 64 -11.97 0.56 -7.93
N THR A 65 -13.05 -0.18 -7.64
CA THR A 65 -13.24 -0.87 -6.36
C THR A 65 -12.16 -1.93 -6.13
N ARG A 66 -11.83 -2.73 -7.16
CA ARG A 66 -10.75 -3.73 -7.07
C ARG A 66 -9.37 -3.09 -6.86
N ALA A 67 -9.11 -1.94 -7.47
CA ALA A 67 -7.84 -1.21 -7.27
C ALA A 67 -7.68 -0.72 -5.82
N GLN A 68 -8.72 -0.11 -5.26
CA GLN A 68 -8.72 0.35 -3.87
C GLN A 68 -8.64 -0.80 -2.87
N LEU A 69 -9.40 -1.87 -3.08
CA LEU A 69 -9.37 -3.04 -2.21
C LEU A 69 -7.98 -3.68 -2.18
N ASN A 70 -7.36 -3.89 -3.35
CA ASN A 70 -6.04 -4.48 -3.42
C ASN A 70 -4.97 -3.60 -2.72
N PHE A 71 -5.10 -2.28 -2.81
CA PHE A 71 -4.26 -1.36 -2.05
C PHE A 71 -4.49 -1.52 -0.53
N ALA A 72 -5.75 -1.54 -0.09
CA ALA A 72 -6.13 -1.66 1.32
C ALA A 72 -5.75 -3.00 1.96
N GLU A 73 -5.74 -4.08 1.19
CA GLU A 73 -5.37 -5.42 1.67
C GLU A 73 -3.86 -5.56 1.93
N ASN A 74 -3.04 -4.83 1.17
CA ASN A 74 -1.60 -5.05 1.17
C ASN A 74 -0.81 -3.94 1.88
N VAL A 75 -1.12 -2.67 1.60
CA VAL A 75 -0.30 -1.55 2.06
C VAL A 75 -0.28 -1.41 3.59
N PRO A 76 -1.41 -1.53 4.32
CA PRO A 76 -1.40 -1.49 5.78
C PRO A 76 -0.55 -2.59 6.40
N LEU A 77 -0.59 -3.81 5.84
CA LEU A 77 0.23 -4.92 6.31
C LEU A 77 1.72 -4.62 6.08
N VAL A 78 2.11 -4.16 4.90
CA VAL A 78 3.53 -3.83 4.61
C VAL A 78 4.02 -2.68 5.48
N LEU A 79 3.21 -1.64 5.70
CA LEU A 79 3.56 -0.54 6.62
C LEU A 79 3.71 -1.02 8.06
N GLY A 80 2.84 -1.94 8.52
CA GLY A 80 2.95 -2.55 9.84
C GLY A 80 4.25 -3.36 9.99
N VAL A 81 4.59 -4.18 9.00
CA VAL A 81 5.83 -4.97 9.00
C VAL A 81 7.07 -4.06 8.89
N ALA A 82 7.02 -3.00 8.08
CA ALA A 82 8.10 -2.01 7.98
C ALA A 82 8.32 -1.25 9.30
N LEU A 83 7.24 -0.87 9.97
CA LEU A 83 7.27 -0.26 11.30
C LEU A 83 7.98 -1.20 12.29
N LEU A 84 7.55 -2.47 12.36
CA LEU A 84 8.18 -3.45 13.23
C LEU A 84 9.66 -3.66 12.89
N ALA A 85 10.01 -3.77 11.60
CA ALA A 85 11.39 -3.91 11.16
C ALA A 85 12.24 -2.70 11.61
N GLU A 86 11.77 -1.48 11.39
CA GLU A 86 12.50 -0.26 11.74
C GLU A 86 12.65 -0.09 13.26
N LEU A 87 11.63 -0.47 14.04
CA LEU A 87 11.70 -0.49 15.50
C LEU A 87 12.72 -1.53 16.02
N ASN A 88 12.93 -2.62 15.30
CA ASN A 88 13.94 -3.64 15.61
C ASN A 88 15.33 -3.32 15.00
N GLY A 89 15.55 -2.10 14.50
CA GLY A 89 16.86 -1.64 14.03
C GLY A 89 17.13 -1.84 12.54
N ALA A 90 16.10 -2.09 11.73
CA ALA A 90 16.27 -2.15 10.27
C ALA A 90 16.86 -0.85 9.70
N ASN A 91 17.72 -1.00 8.69
CA ASN A 91 18.34 0.12 8.02
C ASN A 91 17.27 1.04 7.37
N ARG A 92 17.27 2.33 7.74
CA ARG A 92 16.30 3.32 7.26
C ARG A 92 16.37 3.55 5.75
N THR A 93 17.55 3.47 5.16
CA THR A 93 17.74 3.61 3.71
C THR A 93 17.05 2.46 2.98
N TYR A 94 17.21 1.23 3.49
CA TYR A 94 16.51 0.06 2.96
C TYR A 94 14.98 0.23 3.05
N ILE A 95 14.45 0.64 4.22
CA ILE A 95 13.02 0.88 4.40
C ILE A 95 12.49 1.94 3.41
N ASN A 96 13.24 3.04 3.21
CA ASN A 96 12.85 4.08 2.27
C ASN A 96 12.77 3.57 0.82
N TYR A 97 13.78 2.82 0.36
CA TYR A 97 13.75 2.24 -0.97
C TYR A 97 12.63 1.21 -1.11
N ALA A 98 12.46 0.32 -0.12
CA ALA A 98 11.43 -0.71 -0.15
C ALA A 98 10.01 -0.11 -0.19
N LEU A 99 9.72 0.89 0.63
CA LEU A 99 8.42 1.59 0.64
C LEU A 99 8.21 2.46 -0.60
N GLY A 100 9.27 3.08 -1.13
CA GLY A 100 9.21 3.79 -2.41
C GLY A 100 8.91 2.86 -3.59
N THR A 101 9.59 1.72 -3.65
CA THR A 101 9.32 0.66 -4.64
C THR A 101 7.90 0.12 -4.48
N LEU A 102 7.43 -0.10 -3.24
CA LEU A 102 6.05 -0.50 -2.99
C LEU A 102 5.04 0.49 -3.58
N LEU A 103 5.22 1.79 -3.33
CA LEU A 103 4.32 2.81 -3.87
C LEU A 103 4.31 2.78 -5.40
N ALA A 104 5.48 2.73 -6.04
CA ALA A 104 5.60 2.64 -7.48
C ALA A 104 4.87 1.40 -8.04
N LEU A 105 5.09 0.23 -7.44
CA LEU A 105 4.42 -1.02 -7.84
C LEU A 105 2.91 -0.93 -7.67
N ARG A 106 2.41 -0.27 -6.63
CA ARG A 106 0.98 -0.10 -6.39
C ARG A 106 0.33 0.85 -7.40
N ILE A 107 1.02 1.93 -7.76
CA ILE A 107 0.58 2.82 -8.85
C ILE A 107 0.61 2.07 -10.19
N SER A 108 1.67 1.32 -10.50
CA SER A 108 1.76 0.52 -11.72
C SER A 108 0.67 -0.56 -11.78
N HIS A 109 0.36 -1.22 -10.67
CA HIS A 109 -0.71 -2.22 -10.61
C HIS A 109 -2.08 -1.61 -10.94
N ALA A 110 -2.40 -0.47 -10.34
CA ALA A 110 -3.69 0.19 -10.52
C ALA A 110 -3.78 0.88 -11.90
N GLU A 111 -2.86 1.79 -12.22
CA GLU A 111 -2.95 2.64 -13.42
C GLU A 111 -2.49 1.91 -14.69
N LEU A 112 -1.42 1.11 -14.61
CA LEU A 112 -0.84 0.42 -15.77
C LEU A 112 -1.27 -1.05 -15.88
N GLY A 113 -2.05 -1.55 -14.92
CA GLY A 113 -2.54 -2.93 -14.89
C GLY A 113 -4.05 -2.98 -15.01
N LEU A 114 -4.74 -2.50 -13.99
CA LEU A 114 -6.20 -2.59 -13.87
C LEU A 114 -6.94 -1.64 -14.81
N MET A 115 -6.46 -0.41 -14.97
CA MET A 115 -7.15 0.64 -15.72
C MET A 115 -6.93 0.59 -17.24
N ILE A 116 -5.98 -0.22 -17.74
CA ILE A 116 -5.74 -0.36 -19.18
C ILE A 116 -6.82 -1.27 -19.80
N LYS A 117 -7.42 -0.81 -20.91
CA LYS A 117 -8.42 -1.56 -21.70
C LYS A 117 -7.89 -2.96 -22.03
N GLY A 118 -8.64 -3.98 -21.62
CA GLY A 118 -8.31 -5.39 -21.87
C GLY A 118 -7.94 -6.20 -20.62
N SER A 119 -7.66 -5.56 -19.47
CA SER A 119 -7.42 -6.25 -18.18
C SER A 119 -6.30 -7.32 -18.16
N THR A 120 -5.55 -7.50 -19.24
CA THR A 120 -4.44 -8.45 -19.40
C THR A 120 -3.08 -7.74 -19.43
N ALA A 121 -2.99 -6.54 -18.88
CA ALA A 121 -1.76 -5.76 -18.90
C ALA A 121 -0.71 -6.34 -17.92
N PRO A 122 0.57 -6.42 -18.33
CA PRO A 122 1.66 -6.97 -17.51
C PRO A 122 1.87 -6.24 -16.17
N GLY A 123 1.36 -5.00 -16.04
CA GLY A 123 1.36 -4.23 -14.79
C GLY A 123 0.65 -4.93 -13.62
N ARG A 124 -0.34 -5.80 -13.89
CA ARG A 124 -0.98 -6.63 -12.84
C ARG A 124 -0.01 -7.63 -12.23
N ILE A 125 0.72 -8.37 -13.07
CA ILE A 125 1.65 -9.42 -12.63
C ILE A 125 2.83 -8.78 -11.91
N VAL A 126 3.44 -7.76 -12.52
CA VAL A 126 4.60 -7.06 -11.95
C VAL A 126 4.23 -6.38 -10.65
N GLY A 127 3.09 -5.68 -10.59
CA GLY A 127 2.64 -5.00 -9.38
C GLY A 127 2.30 -5.96 -8.24
N TYR A 128 1.64 -7.10 -8.54
CA TYR A 128 1.30 -8.10 -7.55
C TYR A 128 2.55 -8.81 -7.00
N TYR A 129 3.31 -9.49 -7.86
CA TYR A 129 4.50 -10.25 -7.42
C TYR A 129 5.60 -9.34 -6.89
N GLY A 130 5.76 -8.16 -7.47
CA GLY A 130 6.68 -7.15 -6.95
C GLY A 130 6.32 -6.76 -5.53
N THR A 131 5.02 -6.60 -5.22
CA THR A 131 4.67 -6.28 -3.84
C THR A 131 4.86 -7.46 -2.90
N GLN A 132 4.53 -8.67 -3.32
CA GLN A 132 4.82 -9.86 -2.52
C GLN A 132 6.32 -9.98 -2.23
N ALA A 133 7.17 -9.66 -3.19
CA ALA A 133 8.62 -9.61 -3.01
C ALA A 133 9.05 -8.53 -2.01
N VAL A 134 8.47 -7.32 -2.05
CA VAL A 134 8.76 -6.28 -1.06
C VAL A 134 8.31 -6.71 0.34
N LEU A 135 7.10 -7.26 0.48
CA LEU A 135 6.60 -7.74 1.76
C LEU A 135 7.48 -8.86 2.32
N ALA A 136 7.79 -9.86 1.52
CA ALA A 136 8.67 -10.96 1.91
C ALA A 136 10.08 -10.47 2.26
N GLY A 137 10.61 -9.47 1.53
CA GLY A 137 11.91 -8.87 1.80
C GLY A 137 11.96 -8.15 3.15
N ILE A 138 10.98 -7.27 3.42
CA ILE A 138 10.90 -6.57 4.71
C ILE A 138 10.61 -7.55 5.85
N ALA A 139 9.69 -8.51 5.65
CA ALA A 139 9.38 -9.53 6.65
C ALA A 139 10.60 -10.41 6.97
N GLY A 140 11.31 -10.89 5.95
CA GLY A 140 12.53 -11.67 6.12
C GLY A 140 13.63 -10.88 6.85
N TYR A 141 13.78 -9.60 6.53
CA TYR A 141 14.73 -8.74 7.25
C TYR A 141 14.30 -8.51 8.70
N ALA A 142 13.01 -8.30 8.97
CA ALA A 142 12.48 -8.21 10.32
C ALA A 142 12.74 -9.50 11.11
N THR A 143 12.46 -10.66 10.52
CA THR A 143 12.74 -11.98 11.12
C THR A 143 14.22 -12.17 11.41
N TYR A 144 15.11 -11.76 10.51
CA TYR A 144 16.56 -11.81 10.73
C TYR A 144 16.99 -10.99 11.96
N LEU A 145 16.41 -9.79 12.14
CA LEU A 145 16.71 -8.93 13.29
C LEU A 145 16.26 -9.51 14.64
N ILE A 146 15.25 -10.38 14.63
CA ILE A 146 14.70 -11.02 15.84
C ILE A 146 14.99 -12.53 15.90
N ALA A 147 15.90 -13.04 15.08
CA ALA A 147 16.16 -14.47 14.94
C ALA A 147 16.56 -15.12 16.27
N ASP A 148 17.26 -14.37 17.13
CA ASP A 148 17.68 -14.83 18.45
C ASP A 148 16.50 -15.19 19.37
N PHE A 149 15.32 -14.60 19.17
CA PHE A 149 14.11 -14.94 19.94
C PHE A 149 13.44 -16.24 19.46
N TRP A 150 13.81 -16.74 18.27
CA TRP A 150 13.28 -17.99 17.71
C TRP A 150 14.17 -19.19 18.03
N MET A 151 15.45 -18.96 18.32
CA MET A 151 16.46 -20.01 18.57
C MET A 151 16.58 -20.38 20.06
N ILE A 152 15.54 -20.12 20.86
CA ILE A 152 15.43 -20.50 22.27
C ILE A 152 14.72 -21.85 22.39
#